data_AF-A0A661L8T2-F1
#
_entry.id   AF-A0A661L8T2-F1
#
_cell.length_a   1.000
_cell.length_b   1.000
_cell.length_c   1.000
_cell.angle_alpha   90.00
_cell.angle_beta   90.00
_cell.angle_gamma   90.00
#
_symmetry.space_group_name_H-M   'P 1'
#
loop_
_entity.id
_entity.type
_entity.pdbx_description
1 polymer ?
#
loop_
_entity_poly.entity_id
_entity_poly.type
_entity_poly.pdbx_seq_one_letter_code
_entity_poly.pdbx_strand_id
1 'polypeptide(L)' 'MGNTKKILINEFRTMKYTCIDYRSEMKLLGLKRRLEEENLSEEEKALILQEIEELEKAMKMN' A
#
# COMPACT_ATOMS: atom_id res chain seq x y z
N MET A 1 -2.75 -40.73 -22.30
CA MET A 1 -2.74 -40.51 -20.83
C MET A 1 -1.55 -39.62 -20.48
N GLY A 2 -1.78 -38.51 -19.77
CA GLY A 2 -0.77 -37.58 -19.23
C GLY A 2 -0.15 -36.66 -20.30
N ASN A 3 -0.20 -35.33 -20.25
CA ASN A 3 0.02 -34.44 -19.11
C ASN A 3 -0.61 -33.05 -19.35
N THR A 4 -1.95 -32.96 -19.40
CA THR A 4 -2.67 -31.67 -19.45
C THR A 4 -2.65 -30.91 -18.12
N LYS A 5 -2.09 -31.49 -17.04
CA LYS A 5 -2.04 -30.84 -15.72
C LYS A 5 -0.91 -29.81 -15.54
N LYS A 6 0.06 -29.71 -16.45
CA LYS A 6 1.22 -28.79 -16.28
C LYS A 6 0.94 -27.34 -16.67
N ILE A 7 -0.15 -27.06 -17.38
CA ILE A 7 -0.46 -25.71 -17.91
C ILE A 7 -1.42 -24.93 -16.99
N LEU A 8 -2.05 -25.57 -16.00
CA LEU A 8 -3.00 -24.92 -15.10
C LEU A 8 -2.40 -24.35 -13.80
N ILE A 9 -1.07 -24.38 -13.65
CA ILE A 9 -0.41 -24.00 -12.38
C ILE A 9 0.27 -22.62 -12.45
N ASN A 10 0.40 -22.02 -13.65
CA ASN A 10 1.23 -20.83 -13.84
C ASN A 10 0.46 -19.49 -13.93
N GLU A 11 -0.87 -19.50 -13.91
CA GLU A 11 -1.69 -18.27 -14.04
C GLU A 11 -2.30 -17.78 -12.71
N PHE A 12 -2.20 -18.54 -11.62
CA PHE A 12 -2.63 -18.10 -10.28
C PHE A 12 -1.66 -17.12 -9.60
N ARG A 13 -0.80 -16.44 -10.37
CA ARG A 13 0.00 -15.29 -9.93
C ARG A 13 -0.68 -13.96 -10.27
N THR A 14 -2.00 -13.94 -10.42
CA THR A 14 -2.73 -12.69 -10.26
C THR A 14 -2.52 -12.25 -8.81
N MET A 15 -1.63 -11.28 -8.61
CA MET A 15 -1.43 -10.61 -7.33
C MET A 15 -2.81 -10.30 -6.77
N LYS A 16 -3.19 -10.97 -5.68
CA LYS A 16 -4.46 -10.73 -5.01
C LYS A 16 -4.36 -9.34 -4.40
N TYR A 17 -4.68 -8.31 -5.18
CA TYR A 17 -4.91 -6.98 -4.66
C TYR A 17 -6.08 -7.10 -3.68
N THR A 18 -5.77 -7.02 -2.41
CA THR A 18 -6.75 -7.21 -1.35
C THR A 18 -7.40 -5.89 -1.00
N CYS A 19 -8.57 -5.96 -0.38
CA CYS A 19 -9.19 -4.78 0.23
C CYS A 19 -8.27 -4.11 1.28
N ILE A 20 -7.32 -4.85 1.84
CA ILE A 20 -6.33 -4.33 2.79
C ILE A 20 -5.33 -3.46 2.05
N ASP A 21 -4.81 -3.91 0.91
CA ASP A 21 -3.88 -3.14 0.06
C ASP A 21 -4.53 -1.83 -0.39
N TYR A 22 -5.77 -1.90 -0.89
CA TYR A 22 -6.54 -0.71 -1.26
C TYR A 22 -6.72 0.27 -0.10
N ARG A 23 -7.08 -0.23 1.09
CA ARG A 23 -7.27 0.64 2.26
C ARG A 23 -5.97 1.32 2.68
N SER A 24 -4.86 0.59 2.66
CA SER A 24 -3.54 1.15 2.99
C SER A 24 -3.13 2.22 1.97
N GLU A 25 -3.36 1.98 0.68
CA GLU A 25 -3.11 2.98 -0.37
C GLU A 25 -4.00 4.23 -0.21
N MET A 26 -5.29 4.06 0.10
CA MET A 26 -6.19 5.18 0.35
C MET A 26 -5.78 5.98 1.59
N LYS A 27 -5.31 5.29 2.64
CA LYS A 27 -4.76 5.94 3.83
C LYS A 27 -3.50 6.74 3.49
N LEU A 28 -2.57 6.15 2.75
CA LEU A 28 -1.33 6.80 2.31
C LEU A 28 -1.63 8.05 1.46
N LEU A 29 -2.58 7.96 0.54
CA LEU A 29 -3.01 9.09 -0.29
C LEU A 29 -3.59 10.22 0.56
N GLY A 30 -4.40 9.90 1.56
CA GLY A 30 -4.96 10.89 2.49
C GLY A 30 -3.88 11.61 3.30
N LEU A 31 -2.90 10.87 3.81
CA LEU A 31 -1.77 11.44 4.56
C LEU A 31 -0.91 12.36 3.67
N LYS A 32 -0.63 11.96 2.43
CA LYS A 32 0.09 12.79 1.46
C LYS A 32 -0.64 14.09 1.13
N ARG A 33 -1.97 14.03 0.96
CA ARG A 33 -2.80 15.24 0.75
C ARG A 33 -2.75 16.18 1.96
N ARG A 34 -2.78 15.65 3.18
CA ARG A 34 -2.67 16.48 4.40
C ARG A 34 -1.32 17.19 4.48
N LEU A 35 -0.23 16.57 4.01
CA LEU A 35 1.08 17.23 3.95
C LEU A 35 1.12 18.43 2.99
N GLU A 36 0.19 18.53 2.04
CA GLU A 36 0.08 19.64 1.10
C GLU A 36 -0.73 20.82 1.69
N GLU A 37 -1.31 20.69 2.89
CA GLU A 37 -2.06 21.77 3.53
C GLU A 37 -1.14 22.90 4.03
N GLU A 38 -1.42 24.13 3.61
CA GLU A 38 -0.58 25.31 3.93
C GLU A 38 -0.56 25.69 5.42
N ASN A 39 -1.56 25.25 6.19
CA ASN A 39 -1.72 25.59 7.61
C ASN A 39 -1.28 24.46 8.55
N LEU A 40 -0.55 23.46 8.05
CA LEU A 40 -0.09 22.33 8.85
C LEU A 40 1.04 22.76 9.78
N SER A 41 0.90 22.51 11.09
CA SER A 41 1.98 22.78 12.03
C SER A 41 3.16 21.81 11.83
N GLU A 42 4.36 22.21 12.24
CA GLU A 42 5.55 21.34 12.17
C GLU A 42 5.38 20.06 13.00
N GLU A 43 4.65 20.13 14.12
CA GLU A 43 4.33 18.95 14.95
C GLU A 43 3.39 17.98 14.20
N GLU A 44 2.32 18.48 13.60
CA GLU A 44 1.41 17.65 12.80
C GLU A 44 2.08 17.06 11.57
N LYS A 45 2.95 17.85 10.92
CA LYS A 45 3.76 17.40 9.79
C LYS A 45 4.69 16.27 10.19
N ALA A 46 5.38 16.38 11.32
CA ALA A 46 6.24 15.32 11.83
C ALA A 46 5.45 14.03 12.14
N LEU A 47 4.27 14.16 12.75
CA LEU A 47 3.39 13.02 13.03
C LEU A 47 2.90 12.34 11.74
N ILE A 48 2.48 13.12 10.73
CA ILE A 48 2.03 12.57 9.44
C ILE A 48 3.18 11.87 8.72
N LEU A 49 4.39 12.44 8.74
CA LEU A 49 5.58 11.82 8.14
C LEU A 49 5.92 10.48 8.82
N GLN A 50 5.85 10.42 10.15
CA GLN A 50 6.06 9.18 10.89
C GLN A 50 5.00 8.12 10.51
N GLU A 51 3.73 8.51 10.43
CA GLU A 51 2.65 7.59 10.07
C GLU A 51 2.78 7.06 8.63
N ILE A 52 3.26 7.90 7.70
CA ILE A 52 3.59 7.49 6.33
C ILE A 52 4.72 6.45 6.34
N GLU A 53 5.80 6.70 7.08
CA GLU A 53 6.93 5.76 7.15
C GLU A 53 6.52 4.39 7.69
N GLU A 54 5.73 4.36 8.77
CA GLU A 54 5.22 3.12 9.34
C GLU A 54 4.30 2.36 8.36
N LEU A 55 3.45 3.10 7.63
CA LEU A 55 2.54 2.53 6.66
C LEU A 55 3.28 1.97 5.43
N GLU A 56 4.26 2.70 4.90
CA GLU A 56 5.10 2.25 3.77
C GLU A 56 5.90 0.98 4.12
N LYS A 57 6.44 0.88 5.36
CA LYS A 57 7.08 -0.34 5.86
C LYS A 57 6.10 -1.51 5.94
N ALA A 58 4.89 -1.28 6.45
CA ALA A 58 3.86 -2.31 6.54
C ALA A 58 3.43 -2.82 5.15
N MET A 59 3.40 -1.92 4.15
CA MET A 59 3.14 -2.24 2.74
C MET A 59 4.35 -2.83 2.01
N LYS A 60 5.53 -2.89 2.64
CA LYS A 60 6.82 -3.28 2.04
C LYS A 60 7.22 -2.42 0.84
N MET A 61 6.89 -1.13 0.89
CA MET A 61 7.23 -0.17 -0.15
C MET A 61 8.58 0.51 0.10
N ASN A 62 9.05 0.56 1.35
CA ASN A 62 10.28 1.25 1.75
C ASN A 62 10.90 0.61 3.01
#